data_AF-A0A951ASA1-F1
#
_entry.id   AF-A0A951ASA1-F1
#
_cell.length_a   1.000
_cell.length_b   1.000
_cell.length_c   1.000
_cell.angle_alpha   90.00
_cell.angle_beta   90.00
_cell.angle_gamma   90.00
#
_symmetry.space_group_name_H-M   'P 1'
#
loop_
_entity.id
_entity.type
_entity.pdbx_description
1 polymer ?
#
loop_
_entity_poly.entity_id
_entity_poly.type
_entity_poly.pdbx_seq_one_letter_code
_entity_poly.pdbx_strand_id
1 'polypeptide(L)'
;MPADEGLSAVGITALGVASARAVVSRRPDRLFDDPPAAKVAQRAQRELAEAFGSGAHGAAQAGPVDEEAVRAFPEYAAARTRYSDDCLLQASAAGYRQWAELLAGHRSWGMTSAAISSIWSKSDRSSSCR
;
A
#
# COMPACT_ATOMS: atom_id res chain seq x y z
N MET A 1 -29.80 3.00 14.30
CA MET A 1 -29.63 2.59 12.89
C MET A 1 -28.53 1.56 12.88
N PRO A 2 -28.76 0.28 12.56
CA PRO A 2 -27.65 -0.65 12.43
C PRO A 2 -26.85 -0.21 11.21
N ALA A 3 -25.57 0.05 11.40
CA ALA A 3 -24.68 0.33 10.29
C ALA A 3 -24.57 -0.96 9.47
N ASP A 4 -25.05 -0.90 8.24
CA ASP A 4 -24.75 -1.85 7.18
C ASP A 4 -23.26 -1.71 6.85
N GLU A 5 -22.38 -2.21 7.70
CA GLU A 5 -20.97 -1.77 7.69
C GLU A 5 -20.04 -2.80 7.05
N GLY A 6 -20.33 -3.11 5.78
CA GLY A 6 -19.29 -3.63 4.89
C GLY A 6 -18.16 -2.60 4.72
N LEU A 7 -17.00 -3.05 4.24
CA LEU A 7 -15.87 -2.14 3.95
C LEU A 7 -16.32 -0.96 3.08
N SER A 8 -15.88 0.26 3.36
CA SER A 8 -16.07 1.37 2.43
C SER A 8 -15.24 1.18 1.15
N ALA A 9 -15.58 1.87 0.07
CA ALA A 9 -14.79 1.84 -1.17
C ALA A 9 -13.32 2.23 -0.94
N VAL A 10 -13.07 3.19 -0.03
CA VAL A 10 -11.71 3.55 0.41
C VAL A 10 -11.05 2.41 1.18
N GLY A 11 -11.80 1.74 2.07
CA GLY A 11 -11.33 0.57 2.81
C GLY A 11 -10.90 -0.58 1.89
N ILE A 12 -11.73 -0.91 0.90
CA ILE A 12 -11.42 -1.92 -0.13
C ILE A 12 -10.13 -1.57 -0.86
N THR A 13 -10.02 -0.31 -1.31
CA THR A 13 -8.82 0.16 -2.02
C THR A 13 -7.58 0.09 -1.14
N ALA A 14 -7.68 0.49 0.13
CA ALA A 14 -6.57 0.47 1.07
C ALA A 14 -6.06 -0.96 1.33
N LEU A 15 -6.98 -1.92 1.52
CA LEU A 15 -6.65 -3.33 1.69
C LEU A 15 -6.08 -3.95 0.41
N GLY A 16 -6.58 -3.57 -0.76
CA GLY A 16 -6.04 -3.97 -2.05
C GLY A 16 -4.58 -3.54 -2.23
N VAL A 17 -4.28 -2.26 -1.97
CA VAL A 17 -2.91 -1.72 -2.04
C VAL A 17 -1.99 -2.38 -1.01
N ALA A 18 -2.46 -2.59 0.23
CA ALA A 18 -1.68 -3.29 1.24
C ALA A 18 -1.37 -4.74 0.83
N SER A 19 -2.35 -5.45 0.25
CA SER A 19 -2.17 -6.81 -0.26
C SER A 19 -1.14 -6.85 -1.40
N ALA A 20 -1.19 -5.89 -2.32
CA ALA A 20 -0.23 -5.77 -3.41
C ALA A 20 1.20 -5.50 -2.88
N ARG A 21 1.36 -4.59 -1.92
CA ARG A 21 2.66 -4.33 -1.26
C ARG A 21 3.21 -5.56 -0.53
N ALA A 22 2.35 -6.36 0.09
CA ALA A 22 2.74 -7.63 0.71
C ALA A 22 3.23 -8.66 -0.31
N VAL A 23 2.66 -8.70 -1.52
CA VAL A 23 3.16 -9.55 -2.62
C VAL A 23 4.55 -9.09 -3.05
N VAL A 24 4.73 -7.79 -3.31
CA VAL A 24 6.01 -7.20 -3.72
C VAL A 24 7.10 -7.48 -2.69
N SER A 25 6.80 -7.32 -1.40
CA SER A 25 7.76 -7.50 -0.30
C SER A 25 8.28 -8.93 -0.14
N ARG A 26 7.60 -9.94 -0.72
CA ARG A 26 8.07 -11.33 -0.71
C ARG A 26 8.98 -11.68 -1.87
N ARG A 27 9.10 -10.80 -2.88
CA ARG A 27 9.86 -11.10 -4.08
C ARG A 27 11.37 -11.02 -3.85
N PRO A 28 12.17 -11.81 -4.58
CA PRO A 28 13.63 -11.72 -4.51
C PRO A 28 14.16 -10.38 -5.06
N ASP A 29 13.47 -9.78 -6.02
CA ASP A 29 13.78 -8.51 -6.70
C ASP A 29 13.01 -7.30 -6.13
N ARG A 30 12.48 -7.43 -4.91
CA ARG A 30 11.67 -6.39 -4.26
C ARG A 30 12.41 -5.05 -4.16
N LEU A 31 11.67 -3.95 -4.37
CA LEU A 31 12.18 -2.58 -4.25
C LEU A 31 12.17 -2.04 -2.81
N PHE A 32 11.43 -2.69 -1.90
CA PHE A 32 11.30 -2.32 -0.49
C PHE A 32 10.88 -3.54 0.34
N ASP A 33 10.95 -3.38 1.66
CA ASP A 33 10.41 -4.32 2.65
C ASP A 33 9.29 -3.64 3.44
N ASP A 34 8.16 -4.33 3.59
CA ASP A 34 6.97 -3.80 4.22
C ASP A 34 6.27 -4.83 5.12
N PRO A 35 6.82 -5.06 6.33
CA PRO A 35 6.25 -5.98 7.30
C PRO A 35 4.81 -5.65 7.74
N PRO A 36 4.40 -4.37 7.90
CA PRO A 36 3.01 -4.04 8.21
C PRO A 36 2.01 -4.50 7.14
N ALA A 37 2.34 -4.34 5.85
CA ALA A 37 1.46 -4.81 4.78
C ALA A 37 1.26 -6.32 4.80
N ALA A 38 2.30 -7.09 5.15
CA ALA A 38 2.17 -8.55 5.29
C ALA A 38 1.14 -8.94 6.37
N LYS A 39 1.11 -8.21 7.50
CA LYS A 39 0.14 -8.43 8.58
C LYS A 39 -1.29 -8.07 8.16
N VAL A 40 -1.45 -7.00 7.37
CA VAL A 40 -2.76 -6.62 6.85
C VAL A 40 -3.26 -7.56 5.78
N ALA A 41 -2.41 -7.97 4.84
CA ALA A 41 -2.80 -8.89 3.78
C ALA A 41 -3.43 -10.18 4.33
N GLN A 42 -2.91 -10.71 5.45
CA GLN A 42 -3.48 -11.88 6.12
C GLN A 42 -4.90 -11.65 6.66
N ARG A 43 -5.23 -10.44 7.09
CA ARG A 43 -6.58 -10.07 7.56
C ARG A 43 -7.50 -9.69 6.40
N ALA A 44 -6.96 -8.94 5.45
CA ALA A 44 -7.61 -8.40 4.26
C ALA A 44 -8.23 -9.48 3.38
N GLN A 45 -7.63 -10.67 3.30
CA GLN A 45 -8.13 -11.73 2.42
C GLN A 45 -9.58 -12.12 2.73
N ARG A 46 -9.96 -12.18 4.02
CA ARG A 46 -11.34 -12.49 4.41
C ARG A 46 -12.27 -11.31 4.11
N GLU A 47 -11.87 -10.11 4.51
CA GLU A 47 -12.71 -8.91 4.36
C GLU A 47 -12.94 -8.52 2.89
N LEU A 48 -11.93 -8.69 2.03
CA LEU A 48 -12.08 -8.49 0.58
C LEU A 48 -12.97 -9.58 -0.04
N ALA A 49 -12.80 -10.84 0.36
CA ALA A 49 -13.67 -11.92 -0.13
C ALA A 49 -15.13 -11.70 0.26
N GLU A 50 -15.39 -11.22 1.48
CA GLU A 50 -16.74 -10.84 1.94
C GLU A 50 -17.27 -9.62 1.18
N ALA A 51 -16.45 -8.59 0.96
CA ALA A 51 -16.85 -7.39 0.21
C ALA A 51 -17.24 -7.69 -1.24
N PHE A 52 -16.51 -8.57 -1.92
CA PHE A 52 -16.80 -8.96 -3.30
C PHE A 52 -17.84 -10.09 -3.41
N GLY A 53 -17.89 -11.01 -2.43
CA GLY A 53 -18.79 -12.16 -2.41
C GLY A 53 -20.20 -11.87 -1.90
N SER A 54 -20.37 -10.87 -1.02
CA SER A 54 -21.68 -10.48 -0.48
C SER A 54 -22.53 -9.63 -1.44
N GLY A 55 -21.94 -9.17 -2.55
CA GLY A 55 -22.62 -8.26 -3.47
C GLY A 55 -22.81 -6.84 -2.95
N ALA A 56 -22.34 -6.50 -1.74
CA ALA A 56 -22.39 -5.15 -1.17
C ALA A 56 -21.62 -4.12 -2.02
N HIS A 57 -20.55 -4.57 -2.71
CA HIS A 57 -19.83 -3.81 -3.74
C HIS A 57 -20.02 -4.39 -5.15
N GLY A 58 -21.04 -5.25 -5.28
CA GLY A 58 -21.62 -5.77 -6.50
C GLY A 58 -20.67 -6.22 -7.60
N ALA A 59 -20.44 -7.53 -7.72
CA ALA A 59 -20.06 -8.16 -9.00
C ALA A 59 -21.02 -7.79 -10.16
N ALA A 60 -22.24 -7.29 -9.85
CA ALA A 60 -23.20 -6.77 -10.82
C ALA A 60 -22.90 -5.33 -11.32
N GLN A 61 -22.06 -4.56 -10.64
CA GLN A 61 -21.59 -3.22 -11.05
C GLN A 61 -20.15 -3.24 -11.57
N ALA A 62 -19.38 -4.26 -11.20
CA ALA A 62 -18.08 -4.52 -11.79
C ALA A 62 -18.27 -5.00 -13.23
N GLY A 63 -17.73 -4.25 -14.19
CA GLY A 63 -17.52 -4.75 -15.54
C GLY A 63 -16.59 -5.97 -15.54
N PRO A 64 -16.27 -6.55 -16.72
CA PRO A 64 -15.30 -7.63 -16.81
C PRO A 64 -14.00 -7.22 -16.11
N VAL A 65 -13.47 -8.13 -15.29
CA VAL A 65 -12.19 -7.91 -14.60
C VAL A 65 -11.10 -7.83 -15.66
N ASP A 66 -10.41 -6.69 -15.70
CA ASP A 66 -9.20 -6.53 -16.51
C ASP A 66 -8.06 -7.31 -15.85
N GLU A 67 -7.81 -8.53 -16.32
CA GLU A 67 -6.79 -9.42 -15.79
C GLU A 67 -5.38 -8.82 -15.91
N GLU A 68 -5.12 -8.03 -16.96
CA GLU A 68 -3.82 -7.38 -17.13
C GLU A 68 -3.64 -6.27 -16.10
N ALA A 69 -4.69 -5.48 -15.83
CA ALA A 69 -4.67 -4.49 -14.75
C ALA A 69 -4.43 -5.15 -13.38
N VAL A 70 -5.09 -6.27 -13.10
CA VAL A 70 -4.88 -7.03 -11.85
C VAL A 70 -3.43 -7.53 -11.74
N ARG A 71 -2.85 -8.03 -12.84
CA ARG A 71 -1.48 -8.52 -12.88
C ARG A 71 -0.44 -7.40 -12.76
N ALA A 72 -0.73 -6.22 -13.32
CA ALA A 72 0.13 -5.04 -13.26
C ALA A 72 0.03 -4.28 -11.92
N PHE A 73 -1.03 -4.49 -11.16
CA PHE A 73 -1.29 -3.74 -9.93
C PHE A 73 -0.17 -3.84 -8.87
N PRO A 74 0.48 -5.00 -8.63
CA PRO A 74 1.66 -5.08 -7.77
C PRO A 74 2.84 -4.21 -8.27
N GLU A 75 3.06 -4.12 -9.58
CA GLU A 75 4.13 -3.27 -10.14
C GLU A 75 3.83 -1.79 -9.92
N TYR A 76 2.57 -1.39 -10.14
CA TYR A 76 2.12 -0.04 -9.82
C TYR A 76 2.29 0.28 -8.33
N ALA A 77 1.83 -0.62 -7.46
CA ALA A 77 2.00 -0.47 -6.01
C ALA A 77 3.48 -0.40 -5.62
N ALA A 78 4.35 -1.12 -6.33
CA ALA A 78 5.78 -1.10 -6.10
C ALA A 78 6.39 0.27 -6.43
N ALA A 79 6.17 0.73 -7.66
CA ALA A 79 6.68 2.01 -8.15
C ALA A 79 6.15 3.20 -7.34
N ARG A 80 4.84 3.23 -7.06
CA ARG A 80 4.21 4.27 -6.24
C ARG A 80 4.83 4.34 -4.84
N THR A 81 5.00 3.18 -4.21
CA THR A 81 5.57 3.10 -2.86
C THR A 81 7.00 3.61 -2.85
N ARG A 82 7.83 3.13 -3.79
CA ARG A 82 9.22 3.55 -3.91
C ARG A 82 9.36 5.06 -4.11
N TYR A 83 8.56 5.62 -5.02
CA TYR A 83 8.58 7.06 -5.30
C TYR A 83 8.26 7.88 -4.06
N SER A 84 7.17 7.56 -3.36
CA SER A 84 6.78 8.28 -2.14
C SER A 84 7.84 8.18 -1.05
N ASP A 85 8.45 7.01 -0.88
CA ASP A 85 9.49 6.81 0.12
C ASP A 85 10.76 7.58 -0.23
N ASP A 86 11.19 7.59 -1.50
CA ASP A 86 12.32 8.40 -1.97
C ASP A 86 12.08 9.90 -1.74
N CYS A 87 10.87 10.39 -1.99
CA CYS A 87 10.51 11.78 -1.69
C CYS A 87 10.63 12.11 -0.20
N LEU A 88 10.15 11.24 0.69
CA LEU A 88 10.23 11.44 2.13
C LEU A 88 11.67 11.38 2.65
N LEU A 89 12.50 10.50 2.09
CA LEU A 89 13.92 10.41 2.39
C LEU A 89 14.67 11.67 1.95
N GLN A 90 14.44 12.13 0.72
CA GLN A 90 15.05 13.35 0.19
C GLN A 90 14.63 14.57 1.02
N ALA A 91 13.35 14.68 1.39
CA ALA A 91 12.88 15.75 2.26
C ALA A 91 13.55 15.68 3.65
N SER A 92 13.65 14.49 4.24
CA SER A 92 14.31 14.31 5.54
C SER A 92 15.80 14.71 5.49
N ALA A 93 16.50 14.35 4.41
CA ALA A 93 17.89 14.72 4.16
C ALA A 93 18.06 16.24 3.93
N ALA A 94 17.10 16.89 3.29
CA ALA A 94 17.05 18.34 3.11
C ALA A 94 16.71 19.12 4.40
N GLY A 95 16.46 18.43 5.52
CA GLY A 95 16.23 19.06 6.82
C GLY A 95 14.75 19.26 7.16
N TYR A 96 13.81 18.84 6.31
CA TYR A 96 12.39 18.84 6.67
C TYR A 96 12.15 17.88 7.84
N ARG A 97 11.31 18.31 8.80
CA ARG A 97 11.00 17.55 10.04
C ARG A 97 9.51 17.28 10.23
N GLN A 98 8.69 17.79 9.33
CA GLN A 98 7.24 17.58 9.30
C GLN A 98 6.84 17.15 7.89
N TRP A 99 5.96 16.16 7.82
CA TRP A 99 5.38 15.66 6.57
C TRP A 99 3.97 15.16 6.86
N ALA A 100 3.12 15.22 5.84
CA ALA A 100 1.75 14.73 5.91
C ALA A 100 1.53 13.78 4.75
N GLU A 101 1.12 12.55 5.05
CA GLU A 101 0.63 11.62 4.05
C GLU A 101 -0.90 11.67 4.06
N LEU A 102 -1.48 12.25 3.01
CA LEU A 102 -2.92 12.29 2.82
C LEU A 102 -3.40 10.90 2.39
N LEU A 103 -4.53 10.45 2.94
CA LEU A 103 -5.11 9.13 2.70
C LEU A 103 -4.17 7.97 3.12
N ALA A 104 -3.44 8.14 4.23
CA ALA A 104 -2.42 7.19 4.71
C ALA A 104 -2.94 5.76 4.93
N GLY A 105 -4.25 5.56 5.13
CA GLY A 105 -4.94 4.26 5.17
C GLY A 105 -4.35 3.25 6.18
N HIS A 106 -3.24 2.62 5.83
CA HIS A 106 -2.53 1.63 6.64
C HIS A 106 -1.03 1.92 6.89
N ARG A 107 -0.51 3.06 6.43
CA ARG A 107 0.95 3.33 6.47
C ARG A 107 1.46 3.96 7.77
N SER A 108 0.60 4.65 8.53
CA SER A 108 1.03 5.63 9.55
C SER A 108 1.30 5.11 10.97
N TRP A 109 1.67 3.83 11.16
CA TRP A 109 2.03 3.38 12.52
C TRP A 109 3.47 3.77 12.90
N GLY A 110 3.61 4.90 13.61
CA GLY A 110 4.67 5.13 14.59
C GLY A 110 6.10 5.43 14.08
N MET A 111 6.28 6.06 12.92
CA MET A 111 7.61 6.35 12.39
C MET A 111 8.18 7.67 12.92
N THR A 112 9.15 7.58 13.84
CA THR A 112 10.11 8.67 14.09
C THR A 112 11.19 8.65 13.00
N SER A 113 11.89 9.77 12.78
CA SER A 113 12.93 9.92 11.74
C SER A 113 14.01 8.82 11.76
N ALA A 114 14.26 8.19 12.90
CA ALA A 114 15.20 7.07 13.06
C ALA A 114 14.67 5.72 12.50
N ALA A 115 13.36 5.48 12.55
CA ALA A 115 12.75 4.22 12.08
C ALA A 115 12.73 4.11 10.55
N ILE A 116 12.77 5.24 9.85
CA ILE A 116 12.89 5.30 8.39
C ILE A 116 14.27 4.77 7.95
N SER A 117 15.34 4.99 8.72
CA SER A 117 16.70 4.57 8.31
C SER A 117 16.90 3.04 8.37
N SER A 118 16.27 2.34 9.31
CA SER A 118 16.48 0.89 9.51
C SER A 118 15.73 -0.01 8.52
N ILE A 119 14.61 0.46 7.95
CA ILE A 119 13.90 -0.24 6.86
C ILE A 119 14.67 -0.14 5.53
N TRP A 120 15.58 0.84 5.41
CA TRP A 120 16.13 1.31 4.13
C TRP A 120 17.59 0.93 3.85
N SER A 121 18.15 -0.04 4.58
CA SER A 121 19.56 -0.43 4.50
C SER A 121 20.05 -0.99 3.14
N LYS A 122 19.19 -1.15 2.11
CA LYS A 122 19.58 -1.86 0.87
C LYS A 122 19.44 -1.12 -0.46
N SER A 123 19.07 0.15 -0.49
CA SER A 123 18.82 0.81 -1.79
C SER A 123 19.56 2.13 -1.95
N ASP A 124 20.87 2.02 -2.13
CA ASP A 124 21.64 3.07 -2.78
C ASP A 124 21.42 2.95 -4.30
N ARG A 125 20.48 3.75 -4.82
CA ARG A 125 20.39 4.08 -6.25
C ARG A 125 19.63 5.39 -6.39
N SER A 126 20.37 6.42 -6.74
CA SER A 126 19.90 7.77 -6.96
C SER A 126 19.04 7.86 -8.23
N SER A 127 17.75 8.09 -8.05
CA SER A 127 16.88 8.63 -9.09
C SER A 127 16.29 9.94 -8.57
N SER A 128 16.72 11.05 -9.18
CA SER A 128 16.28 12.40 -8.85
C SER A 128 14.80 12.57 -9.16
N CYS A 129 13.99 12.94 -8.16
CA CYS A 129 12.68 13.55 -8.40
C CYS A 129 12.92 15.00 -8.83
N ARG A 130 12.42 15.36 -10.01
CA ARG A 130 12.22 16.75 -10.43
C ARG A 130 10.74 17.07 -10.37
#